data_AF-A0A961CYA9-F1
#
_entry.id   AF-A0A961CYA9-F1
#
_cell.length_a   1.000
_cell.length_b   1.000
_cell.length_c   1.000
_cell.angle_alpha   90.00
_cell.angle_beta   90.00
_cell.angle_gamma   90.00
#
_symmetry.space_group_name_H-M   'P 1'
#
loop_
_entity.id
_entity.type
_entity.pdbx_description
1 polymer ?
#
loop_
_entity_poly.entity_id
_entity_poly.type
_entity_poly.pdbx_seq_one_letter_code
_entity_poly.pdbx_strand_id
1 'polypeptide(L)'
;TPADGMLLVAAHSSRHRVLTDALDPSITDETDPTKRLVELDLFDPANPNQVQFTAEYIARLRAAQEARNRRITAWVLDTLASIRAAGRPHDERGFVVHGTMADPRNFDGAIDPNERALGMSFIGDPQIANMGPIGLARFCTLRSWLSQWSTEYARADGITCAARISVPTMVVYNLADDVC
;
A
#
# COMPACT_ATOMS: atom_id res chain seq x y z
N THR A 1 22.66 -25.90 12.59
CA THR A 1 23.71 -25.03 12.00
C THR A 1 23.05 -23.83 11.37
N PRO A 2 23.74 -22.68 11.24
CA PRO A 2 23.22 -21.56 10.43
C PRO A 2 23.05 -21.97 8.97
N ALA A 3 22.24 -21.23 8.20
CA ALA A 3 22.13 -21.42 6.76
C ALA A 3 23.39 -20.90 6.05
N ASP A 4 23.81 -21.54 4.96
CA ASP A 4 25.01 -21.15 4.19
C ASP A 4 24.72 -20.12 3.08
N GLY A 5 23.44 -19.84 2.81
CA GLY A 5 23.02 -18.88 1.81
C GLY A 5 21.53 -18.55 1.91
N MET A 6 21.11 -17.49 1.22
CA MET A 6 19.72 -17.02 1.15
C MET A 6 19.30 -16.82 -0.31
N LEU A 7 18.09 -17.26 -0.65
CA LEU A 7 17.46 -17.02 -1.94
C LEU A 7 16.09 -16.38 -1.71
N LEU A 8 15.89 -15.18 -2.26
CA LEU A 8 14.61 -14.50 -2.32
C LEU A 8 14.12 -14.52 -3.77
N VAL A 9 12.95 -15.11 -4.01
CA VAL A 9 12.34 -15.20 -5.36
C VAL A 9 11.01 -14.50 -5.34
N ALA A 10 10.81 -13.51 -6.21
CA ALA A 10 9.59 -12.71 -6.33
C ALA A 10 9.08 -12.19 -4.96
N ALA A 11 10.01 -11.77 -4.11
CA ALA A 11 9.70 -11.34 -2.76
C ALA A 11 9.37 -9.85 -2.74
N HIS A 12 8.16 -9.49 -2.30
CA HIS A 12 7.82 -8.10 -2.03
C HIS A 12 8.61 -7.56 -0.83
N SER A 13 8.92 -6.25 -0.84
CA SER A 13 9.69 -5.61 0.23
C SER A 13 8.99 -5.69 1.59
N SER A 14 7.67 -5.50 1.62
CA SER A 14 6.82 -5.68 2.80
C SER A 14 5.36 -5.40 2.46
N ARG A 15 4.45 -5.85 3.33
CA ARG A 15 3.01 -5.57 3.21
C ARG A 15 2.69 -4.08 3.33
N HIS A 16 3.29 -3.36 4.27
CA HIS A 16 3.02 -1.93 4.48
C HIS A 16 3.52 -1.06 3.32
N ARG A 17 4.63 -1.42 2.67
CA ARG A 17 5.12 -0.69 1.48
C ARG A 17 4.22 -0.95 0.28
N VAL A 18 3.97 -2.23 -0.05
CA VAL A 18 3.09 -2.61 -1.16
C VAL A 18 1.70 -1.99 -1.02
N LEU A 19 1.10 -2.05 0.18
CA LEU A 19 -0.19 -1.39 0.40
C LEU A 19 -0.09 0.11 0.20
N THR A 20 0.93 0.77 0.77
CA THR A 20 1.07 2.23 0.67
C THR A 20 1.23 2.67 -0.78
N ASP A 21 2.02 1.95 -1.56
CA ASP A 21 2.20 2.20 -3.00
C ASP A 21 0.92 2.02 -3.81
N ALA A 22 -0.05 1.26 -3.27
CA ALA A 22 -1.35 0.99 -3.88
C ALA A 22 -2.52 1.76 -3.22
N LEU A 23 -2.28 2.56 -2.17
CA LEU A 23 -3.34 3.38 -1.58
C LEU A 23 -3.79 4.41 -2.61
N ASP A 24 -5.09 4.60 -2.75
CA ASP A 24 -5.68 5.70 -3.51
C ASP A 24 -5.58 6.99 -2.69
N PRO A 25 -4.65 7.90 -3.01
CA PRO A 25 -4.44 9.07 -2.19
C PRO A 25 -5.49 10.16 -2.45
N SER A 26 -6.35 9.98 -3.47
CA SER A 26 -7.43 10.92 -3.76
C SER A 26 -8.48 10.93 -2.66
N ILE A 27 -8.69 9.81 -1.96
CA ILE A 27 -9.67 9.71 -0.87
C ILE A 27 -9.23 10.60 0.30
N THR A 28 -10.05 11.61 0.58
CA THR A 28 -9.79 12.61 1.63
C THR A 28 -10.52 12.34 2.94
N ASP A 29 -11.59 11.53 2.88
CA ASP A 29 -12.42 11.17 4.01
C ASP A 29 -12.58 9.65 4.05
N GLU A 30 -11.99 8.99 5.04
CA GLU A 30 -12.06 7.53 5.17
C GLU A 30 -13.46 7.01 5.51
N THR A 31 -14.38 7.89 5.94
CA THR A 31 -15.79 7.53 6.20
C THR A 31 -16.69 7.73 4.99
N ASP A 32 -16.21 8.45 3.98
CA ASP A 32 -16.91 8.70 2.72
C ASP A 32 -15.93 8.66 1.54
N PRO A 33 -15.68 7.47 0.96
CA PRO A 33 -14.70 7.30 -0.12
C PRO A 33 -15.13 7.92 -1.45
N THR A 34 -16.29 8.58 -1.51
CA THR A 34 -16.70 9.37 -2.68
C THR A 34 -16.05 10.75 -2.69
N LYS A 35 -15.55 11.24 -1.54
CA LYS A 35 -14.85 12.53 -1.44
C LYS A 35 -13.40 12.39 -1.90
N ARG A 36 -13.15 12.83 -3.13
CA ARG A 36 -11.89 12.62 -3.85
C ARG A 36 -11.26 13.92 -4.34
N LEU A 37 -9.93 13.97 -4.33
CA LEU A 37 -9.14 14.99 -5.03
C LEU A 37 -8.90 14.53 -6.47
N VAL A 38 -9.49 15.21 -7.43
CA VAL A 38 -9.45 14.86 -8.86
C VAL A 38 -8.01 14.77 -9.37
N GLU A 39 -7.11 15.65 -8.91
CA GLU A 39 -5.71 15.64 -9.35
C GLU A 39 -4.89 14.43 -8.86
N LEU A 40 -5.41 13.66 -7.91
CA LEU A 40 -4.79 12.45 -7.37
C LEU A 40 -5.57 11.17 -7.73
N ASP A 41 -6.74 11.30 -8.35
CA ASP A 41 -7.56 10.14 -8.74
C ASP A 41 -7.08 9.61 -10.09
N LEU A 42 -6.34 8.50 -10.09
CA LEU A 42 -5.82 7.87 -11.31
C LEU A 42 -6.92 7.32 -12.25
N PHE A 43 -8.16 7.21 -11.76
CA PHE A 43 -9.29 6.65 -12.50
C PHE A 43 -10.25 7.72 -13.02
N ASP A 44 -10.11 8.97 -12.57
CA ASP A 44 -10.98 10.06 -12.98
C ASP A 44 -10.49 10.64 -14.33
N PRO A 45 -11.31 10.62 -15.40
CA PRO A 45 -10.93 11.22 -16.68
C PRO A 45 -10.71 12.73 -16.61
N ALA A 46 -11.20 13.42 -15.58
CA ALA A 46 -10.95 14.83 -15.34
C ALA A 46 -9.61 15.10 -14.63
N ASN A 47 -8.87 14.08 -14.19
CA ASN A 47 -7.54 14.26 -13.63
C ASN A 47 -6.61 14.90 -14.69
N PRO A 48 -6.04 16.09 -14.43
CA PRO A 48 -5.18 16.77 -15.41
C PRO A 48 -3.83 16.06 -15.61
N ASN A 49 -3.47 15.10 -14.76
CA ASN A 49 -2.25 14.31 -14.85
C ASN A 49 -2.59 12.97 -15.52
N GLN A 50 -2.09 12.77 -16.73
CA GLN A 50 -2.34 11.57 -17.52
C GLN A 50 -1.06 10.72 -17.63
N VAL A 51 -1.21 9.48 -18.10
CA VAL A 51 -0.12 8.51 -18.31
C VAL A 51 1.01 9.16 -19.12
N GLN A 52 2.26 8.70 -18.87
CA GLN A 52 3.50 9.47 -19.05
C GLN A 52 3.66 10.50 -17.93
N PHE A 53 3.52 10.01 -16.69
CA PHE A 53 3.54 10.84 -15.50
C PHE A 53 4.90 11.51 -15.34
N THR A 54 4.89 12.79 -15.01
CA THR A 54 6.13 13.50 -14.68
C THR A 54 6.69 13.00 -13.35
N ALA A 55 8.02 13.09 -13.18
CA ALA A 55 8.66 12.76 -11.91
C ALA A 55 8.09 13.59 -10.74
N GLU A 56 7.73 14.85 -10.99
CA GLU A 56 7.08 15.73 -10.00
C GLU A 56 5.70 15.19 -9.59
N TYR A 57 4.88 14.75 -10.56
CA TYR A 57 3.59 14.17 -10.26
C TYR A 57 3.72 12.89 -9.44
N ILE A 58 4.62 11.99 -9.82
CA ILE A 58 4.88 10.76 -9.09
C ILE A 58 5.34 11.05 -7.67
N ALA A 59 6.25 12.00 -7.46
CA ALA A 59 6.68 12.39 -6.12
C ALA A 59 5.51 12.92 -5.28
N ARG A 60 4.64 13.75 -5.85
CA ARG A 60 3.43 14.25 -5.18
C ARG A 60 2.46 13.13 -4.83
N LEU A 61 2.20 12.21 -5.77
CA LEU A 61 1.31 11.08 -5.58
C LEU A 61 1.82 10.17 -4.45
N ARG A 62 3.10 9.77 -4.49
CA ARG A 62 3.74 8.92 -3.47
C ARG A 62 3.71 9.58 -2.08
N ALA A 63 3.99 10.88 -2.00
CA ALA A 63 3.88 11.62 -0.75
C ALA A 63 2.44 11.64 -0.21
N ALA A 64 1.44 11.78 -1.08
CA ALA A 64 0.03 11.74 -0.68
C ALA A 64 -0.42 10.34 -0.23
N GLN A 65 0.12 9.28 -0.83
CA GLN A 65 -0.10 7.89 -0.40
C GLN A 65 0.45 7.64 1.00
N GLU A 66 1.69 8.04 1.26
CA GLU A 66 2.29 7.98 2.60
C GLU A 66 1.47 8.80 3.62
N ALA A 67 1.07 10.01 3.25
CA ALA A 67 0.26 10.87 4.12
C ALA A 67 -1.07 10.20 4.47
N ARG A 68 -1.72 9.52 3.51
CA ARG A 68 -2.95 8.76 3.77
C ARG A 68 -2.70 7.59 4.73
N ASN A 69 -1.63 6.81 4.54
CA ASN A 69 -1.25 5.73 5.47
C ASN A 69 -1.07 6.26 6.91
N ARG A 70 -0.38 7.40 7.07
CA ARG A 70 -0.18 8.06 8.37
C ARG A 70 -1.49 8.55 8.99
N ARG A 71 -2.41 9.14 8.19
CA ARG A 71 -3.74 9.54 8.68
C ARG A 71 -4.54 8.36 9.24
N ILE A 72 -4.60 7.24 8.51
CA ILE A 72 -5.29 6.03 8.98
C ILE A 72 -4.60 5.50 10.26
N THR A 73 -3.27 5.47 10.29
CA THR A 73 -2.50 5.05 11.46
C THR A 73 -2.79 5.92 12.69
N ALA A 74 -2.81 7.24 12.54
CA ALA A 74 -3.14 8.17 13.62
C ALA A 74 -4.55 7.92 14.18
N TRP A 75 -5.55 7.81 13.29
CA TRP A 75 -6.93 7.49 13.68
C TRP A 75 -7.03 6.15 14.43
N VAL A 76 -6.29 5.13 13.99
CA VAL A 76 -6.22 3.83 14.65
C VAL A 76 -5.67 3.96 16.08
N LEU A 77 -4.59 4.72 16.27
CA LEU A 77 -3.98 4.96 17.58
C LEU A 77 -4.92 5.73 18.52
N ASP A 78 -5.54 6.79 18.02
CA ASP A 78 -6.50 7.61 18.78
C ASP A 78 -7.72 6.79 19.22
N THR A 79 -8.21 5.93 18.32
CA THR A 79 -9.32 5.02 18.63
C THR A 79 -8.92 4.01 19.71
N LEU A 80 -7.74 3.40 19.61
CA LEU A 80 -7.24 2.48 20.64
C LEU A 80 -7.03 3.17 22.00
N ALA A 81 -6.53 4.41 22.00
CA ALA A 81 -6.37 5.21 23.21
C ALA A 81 -7.73 5.51 23.85
N SER A 82 -8.73 5.87 23.06
CA SER A 82 -10.09 6.16 23.52
C SER A 82 -10.76 4.92 24.13
N ILE A 83 -10.63 3.75 23.49
CA ILE A 83 -11.14 2.47 24.02
C ILE A 83 -10.50 2.12 25.36
N ARG A 84 -9.18 2.35 25.51
CA ARG A 84 -8.48 2.14 26.77
C ARG A 84 -8.97 3.10 27.86
N ALA A 85 -9.15 4.37 27.53
CA ALA A 85 -9.63 5.40 28.47
C ALA A 85 -11.07 5.12 28.97
N ALA A 86 -11.89 4.47 28.15
CA ALA A 86 -13.24 4.04 28.52
C ALA A 86 -13.27 2.86 29.53
N GLY A 87 -12.12 2.33 29.95
CA GLY A 87 -12.04 1.21 30.91
C GLY A 87 -12.39 -0.15 30.31
N ARG A 88 -12.56 -0.25 28.99
CA ARG A 88 -12.91 -1.48 28.27
C ARG A 88 -11.87 -1.82 27.18
N PRO A 89 -10.60 -2.08 27.54
CA PRO A 89 -9.47 -2.18 26.60
C PRO A 89 -9.54 -3.34 25.59
N HIS A 90 -10.51 -4.24 25.74
CA HIS A 90 -10.75 -5.40 24.89
C HIS A 90 -11.91 -5.21 23.90
N ASP A 91 -12.65 -4.10 23.98
CA ASP A 91 -13.73 -3.75 23.03
C ASP A 91 -13.17 -3.17 21.70
N GLU A 92 -12.15 -3.79 21.15
CA GLU A 92 -11.62 -3.37 19.86
C GLU A 92 -12.63 -3.67 18.74
N ARG A 93 -12.50 -2.96 17.61
CA ARG A 93 -13.38 -3.09 16.45
C ARG A 93 -12.61 -3.28 15.15
N GLY A 94 -13.29 -3.87 14.19
CA GLY A 94 -12.88 -3.86 12.79
C GLY A 94 -13.21 -2.53 12.11
N PHE A 95 -12.55 -2.26 10.98
CA PHE A 95 -12.85 -1.18 10.06
C PHE A 95 -12.48 -1.59 8.63
N VAL A 96 -13.02 -0.84 7.68
CA VAL A 96 -12.81 -1.07 6.24
C VAL A 96 -11.86 0.00 5.70
N VAL A 97 -10.93 -0.39 4.84
CA VAL A 97 -10.06 0.53 4.11
C VAL A 97 -10.45 0.52 2.64
N HIS A 98 -10.84 1.69 2.12
CA HIS A 98 -11.20 1.89 0.71
C HIS A 98 -10.03 2.33 -0.14
N GLY A 99 -10.14 2.21 -1.46
CA GLY A 99 -9.12 2.66 -2.40
C GLY A 99 -7.74 2.05 -2.16
N THR A 100 -7.56 0.76 -2.46
CA THR A 100 -6.33 0.00 -2.18
C THR A 100 -5.73 -0.69 -3.41
N MET A 101 -5.98 -0.14 -4.61
CA MET A 101 -5.38 -0.61 -5.88
C MET A 101 -5.07 0.52 -6.86
N ALA A 102 -4.55 1.65 -6.37
CA ALA A 102 -4.22 2.84 -7.15
C ALA A 102 -2.70 3.04 -7.31
N ASP A 103 -1.98 1.99 -7.71
CA ASP A 103 -0.55 2.12 -8.01
C ASP A 103 -0.34 2.70 -9.41
N PRO A 104 0.42 3.81 -9.58
CA PRO A 104 0.69 4.38 -10.90
C PRO A 104 1.45 3.43 -11.83
N ARG A 105 2.17 2.44 -11.30
CA ARG A 105 2.88 1.40 -12.10
C ARG A 105 1.93 0.54 -12.94
N ASN A 106 0.66 0.44 -12.55
CA ASN A 106 -0.35 -0.27 -13.33
C ASN A 106 -0.69 0.48 -14.63
N PHE A 107 -0.38 1.78 -14.74
CA PHE A 107 -0.74 2.62 -15.89
C PHE A 107 0.47 3.09 -16.67
N ASP A 108 1.61 3.26 -16.01
CA ASP A 108 2.83 3.78 -16.62
C ASP A 108 4.02 2.83 -16.38
N GLY A 109 4.35 2.06 -17.41
CA GLY A 109 5.44 1.11 -17.40
C GLY A 109 6.84 1.73 -17.35
N ALA A 110 6.98 3.04 -17.51
CA ALA A 110 8.27 3.71 -17.39
C ALA A 110 8.71 3.88 -15.92
N ILE A 111 7.78 3.81 -14.96
CA ILE A 111 8.08 3.96 -13.53
C ILE A 111 8.92 2.80 -13.01
N ASP A 112 8.62 1.59 -13.47
CA ASP A 112 9.28 0.35 -13.07
C ASP A 112 9.19 -0.66 -14.23
N PRO A 113 10.16 -0.65 -15.16
CA PRO A 113 10.11 -1.47 -16.36
C PRO A 113 10.32 -2.96 -16.05
N ASN A 114 9.27 -3.77 -16.18
CA ASN A 114 9.39 -5.22 -15.91
C ASN A 114 8.53 -6.14 -16.81
N GLU A 115 8.07 -5.68 -17.98
CA GLU A 115 7.18 -6.44 -18.89
C GLU A 115 5.73 -6.69 -18.40
N ARG A 116 5.30 -6.12 -17.26
CA ARG A 116 3.91 -6.21 -16.80
C ARG A 116 2.92 -5.62 -17.81
N ALA A 117 1.72 -6.20 -17.84
CA ALA A 117 0.63 -5.68 -18.65
C ALA A 117 0.08 -4.38 -18.03
N LEU A 118 0.05 -3.30 -18.80
CA LEU A 118 -0.56 -2.05 -18.35
C LEU A 118 -2.09 -2.17 -18.34
N GLY A 119 -2.73 -1.45 -17.42
CA GLY A 119 -4.17 -1.51 -17.14
C GLY A 119 -4.59 -2.70 -16.29
N MET A 120 -3.64 -3.49 -15.76
CA MET A 120 -3.90 -4.67 -14.94
C MET A 120 -3.15 -4.58 -13.63
N SER A 121 -3.79 -5.04 -12.55
CA SER A 121 -3.15 -5.32 -11.26
C SER A 121 -3.17 -6.82 -11.00
N PHE A 122 -2.43 -7.29 -10.00
CA PHE A 122 -2.44 -8.69 -9.57
C PHE A 122 -3.81 -9.21 -9.06
N ILE A 123 -4.78 -8.31 -8.82
CA ILE A 123 -6.16 -8.63 -8.42
C ILE A 123 -7.14 -8.51 -9.61
N GLY A 124 -6.68 -8.05 -10.78
CA GLY A 124 -7.48 -7.80 -11.98
C GLY A 124 -7.49 -6.31 -12.35
N ASP A 125 -8.59 -5.85 -12.94
CA ASP A 125 -8.78 -4.44 -13.30
C ASP A 125 -8.57 -3.54 -12.06
N PRO A 126 -7.62 -2.59 -12.09
CA PRO A 126 -7.27 -1.79 -10.93
C PRO A 126 -8.42 -0.89 -10.48
N GLN A 127 -9.26 -0.37 -11.40
CA GLN A 127 -10.41 0.48 -11.04
C GLN A 127 -11.45 -0.31 -10.26
N ILE A 128 -11.76 -1.52 -10.74
CA ILE A 128 -12.71 -2.42 -10.07
C ILE A 128 -12.13 -2.87 -8.72
N ALA A 129 -10.87 -3.31 -8.68
CA ALA A 129 -10.22 -3.82 -7.47
C ALA A 129 -10.04 -2.74 -6.39
N ASN A 130 -9.79 -1.48 -6.79
CA ASN A 130 -9.52 -0.36 -5.88
C ASN A 130 -10.66 -0.15 -4.86
N MET A 131 -11.91 -0.28 -5.31
CA MET A 131 -13.10 -0.16 -4.47
C MET A 131 -13.78 -1.50 -4.16
N GLY A 132 -13.35 -2.57 -4.84
CA GLY A 132 -13.92 -3.90 -4.71
C GLY A 132 -13.64 -4.58 -3.35
N PRO A 133 -14.45 -5.61 -3.02
CA PRO A 133 -14.40 -6.28 -1.72
C PRO A 133 -13.13 -7.11 -1.48
N ILE A 134 -12.34 -7.36 -2.52
CA ILE A 134 -11.11 -8.16 -2.47
C ILE A 134 -9.83 -7.31 -2.41
N GLY A 135 -9.95 -5.98 -2.32
CA GLY A 135 -8.80 -5.08 -2.24
C GLY A 135 -7.86 -5.39 -1.06
N LEU A 136 -6.60 -4.98 -1.19
CA LEU A 136 -5.61 -5.13 -0.12
C LEU A 136 -6.09 -4.46 1.16
N ALA A 137 -5.83 -5.09 2.30
CA ALA A 137 -6.21 -4.59 3.62
C ALA A 137 -7.70 -4.22 3.79
N ARG A 138 -8.59 -4.69 2.90
CA ARG A 138 -10.00 -4.26 2.84
C ARG A 138 -10.68 -4.28 4.20
N PHE A 139 -10.46 -5.34 4.97
CA PHE A 139 -10.93 -5.43 6.35
C PHE A 139 -9.74 -5.57 7.30
N CYS A 140 -9.71 -4.73 8.33
CA CYS A 140 -8.68 -4.72 9.37
C CYS A 140 -9.33 -4.61 10.76
N THR A 141 -8.74 -5.22 11.77
CA THR A 141 -8.83 -4.70 13.15
C THR A 141 -7.83 -3.55 13.35
N LEU A 142 -8.05 -2.69 14.35
CA LEU A 142 -7.15 -1.58 14.68
C LEU A 142 -5.70 -2.07 14.87
N ARG A 143 -5.48 -3.16 15.62
CA ARG A 143 -4.15 -3.75 15.85
C ARG A 143 -3.59 -4.46 14.62
N SER A 144 -4.44 -5.08 13.79
CA SER A 144 -3.96 -5.71 12.54
C SER A 144 -3.40 -4.68 11.56
N TRP A 145 -3.98 -3.46 11.53
CA TRP A 145 -3.46 -2.33 10.77
C TRP A 145 -2.04 -1.95 11.23
N LEU A 146 -1.86 -1.74 12.54
CA LEU A 146 -0.54 -1.40 13.09
C LEU A 146 0.51 -2.48 12.83
N SER A 147 0.11 -3.75 12.86
CA SER A 147 1.02 -4.88 12.68
C SER A 147 1.47 -5.07 11.22
N GLN A 148 0.58 -4.88 10.26
CA GLN A 148 0.80 -5.28 8.85
C GLN A 148 0.92 -4.13 7.86
N TRP A 149 0.23 -3.02 8.11
CA TRP A 149 -0.11 -2.03 7.08
C TRP A 149 0.42 -0.63 7.38
N SER A 150 0.56 -0.28 8.66
CA SER A 150 1.16 0.98 9.08
C SER A 150 2.63 1.03 8.70
N THR A 151 3.03 2.08 7.98
CA THR A 151 4.43 2.34 7.64
C THR A 151 5.30 2.64 8.87
N GLU A 152 4.70 3.09 9.97
CA GLU A 152 5.41 3.49 11.20
C GLU A 152 5.52 2.36 12.23
N TYR A 153 4.54 1.44 12.26
CA TYR A 153 4.44 0.42 13.32
C TYR A 153 4.68 -1.02 12.84
N ALA A 154 4.54 -1.31 11.54
CA ALA A 154 4.76 -2.65 11.03
C ALA A 154 6.23 -3.05 11.19
N ARG A 155 6.47 -4.27 11.71
CA ARG A 155 7.83 -4.77 12.00
C ARG A 155 8.38 -5.70 10.93
N ALA A 156 7.51 -6.23 10.07
CA ALA A 156 7.90 -7.13 8.98
C ALA A 156 8.34 -6.32 7.75
N ASP A 157 9.52 -5.69 7.84
CA ASP A 157 10.14 -4.91 6.76
C ASP A 157 11.33 -5.66 6.17
N GLY A 158 11.19 -6.10 4.92
CA GLY A 158 12.18 -6.90 4.22
C GLY A 158 13.49 -6.15 3.99
N ILE A 159 13.44 -4.86 3.70
CA ILE A 159 14.65 -4.02 3.50
C ILE A 159 15.46 -3.92 4.79
N THR A 160 14.80 -3.60 5.90
CA THR A 160 15.43 -3.53 7.23
C THR A 160 15.95 -4.89 7.69
N CYS A 161 15.19 -5.96 7.44
CA CYS A 161 15.62 -7.31 7.78
C CYS A 161 16.81 -7.76 6.92
N ALA A 162 16.79 -7.47 5.62
CA ALA A 162 17.81 -7.88 4.67
C ALA A 162 19.18 -7.27 5.00
N ALA A 163 19.22 -6.05 5.56
CA ALA A 163 20.46 -5.42 6.02
C ALA A 163 21.21 -6.22 7.11
N ARG A 164 20.56 -7.21 7.74
CA ARG A 164 21.17 -8.08 8.75
C ARG A 164 21.62 -9.43 8.19
N ILE A 165 21.39 -9.71 6.90
CA ILE A 165 21.82 -10.96 6.27
C ILE A 165 23.33 -10.89 6.05
N SER A 166 24.06 -11.87 6.60
CA SER A 166 25.53 -11.96 6.51
C SER A 166 26.02 -13.06 5.58
N VAL A 167 25.12 -13.86 5.03
CA VAL A 167 25.43 -14.98 4.14
C VAL A 167 25.21 -14.58 2.67
N PRO A 168 25.86 -15.25 1.70
CA PRO A 168 25.61 -15.00 0.28
C PRO A 168 24.11 -15.01 -0.03
N THR A 169 23.64 -13.95 -0.69
CA THR A 169 22.21 -13.73 -0.95
C THR A 169 21.99 -13.50 -2.44
N MET A 170 21.05 -14.23 -3.02
CA MET A 170 20.55 -14.02 -4.37
C MET A 170 19.10 -13.53 -4.30
N VAL A 171 18.81 -12.43 -5.00
CA VAL A 171 17.45 -11.89 -5.13
C VAL A 171 17.06 -11.99 -6.60
N VAL A 172 15.96 -12.68 -6.87
CA VAL A 172 15.44 -12.94 -8.22
C VAL A 172 14.06 -12.30 -8.33
N TYR A 173 13.89 -11.45 -9.34
CA TYR A 173 12.60 -10.90 -9.75
C TYR A 173 12.13 -11.56 -11.04
N ASN A 174 10.82 -11.74 -11.17
CA ASN A 174 10.24 -12.25 -12.39
C ASN A 174 9.99 -11.09 -13.36
N LEU A 175 10.13 -11.38 -14.65
CA LEU A 175 9.51 -10.55 -15.68
C LEU A 175 7.98 -10.73 -15.59
N ALA A 176 7.26 -9.70 -15.97
CA ALA A 176 5.81 -9.55 -15.89
C ALA A 176 5.23 -9.75 -14.48
N ASP A 177 5.93 -9.33 -13.43
CA ASP A 177 5.39 -9.30 -12.06
C ASP A 177 4.45 -8.10 -11.87
N ASP A 178 3.20 -8.36 -11.49
CA ASP A 178 2.16 -7.35 -11.33
C ASP A 178 2.26 -6.53 -10.03
N VAL A 179 3.26 -6.81 -9.17
CA VAL A 179 3.41 -6.18 -7.84
C VAL A 179 4.83 -5.66 -7.62
N CYS A 180 5.83 -6.49 -7.91
CA CYS A 180 7.23 -6.30 -7.54
C CYS A 180 8.12 -5.90 -8.72
#